data_AF-A0A6F9Y1W2-F1
#
_entry.id   AF-A0A6F9Y1W2-F1
#
_cell.length_a   1.000
_cell.length_b   1.000
_cell.length_c   1.000
_cell.angle_alpha   90.00
_cell.angle_beta   90.00
_cell.angle_gamma   90.00
#
_symmetry.space_group_name_H-M   'P 1'
#
loop_
_entity.id
_entity.type
_entity.pdbx_description
1 polymer ?
#
loop_
_entity_poly.entity_id
_entity_poly.type
_entity_poly.pdbx_seq_one_letter_code
_entity_poly.pdbx_strand_id
1 'polypeptide(L)' 'MKYLTPILDTNRLRLRPLSVDDASEMFHNWASNPQVTKYLTWPTHSDESLTRKSLLVREK' A
#
# COMPACT_ATOMS: atom_id res chain seq x y z
N MET A 1 2.01 -21.54 -13.09
CA MET A 1 0.62 -21.20 -12.71
C MET A 1 0.63 -19.76 -12.22
N LYS A 2 -0.03 -18.84 -12.94
CA LYS A 2 -0.06 -17.41 -12.60
C LYS A 2 -1.12 -17.22 -11.51
N TYR A 3 -0.72 -17.13 -10.25
CA TYR A 3 -1.66 -16.85 -9.16
C TYR A 3 -1.99 -15.35 -9.20
N LEU A 4 -3.19 -15.02 -9.68
CA LEU A 4 -3.71 -13.67 -9.60
C LEU A 4 -4.27 -13.49 -8.18
N THR A 5 -3.80 -12.49 -7.45
CA THR A 5 -4.38 -12.13 -6.16
C THR A 5 -5.87 -11.79 -6.38
N PRO A 6 -6.81 -12.53 -5.78
CA PRO A 6 -8.23 -12.34 -6.05
C PRO A 6 -8.76 -11.08 -5.38
N ILE A 7 -9.87 -10.55 -5.91
CA ILE A 7 -10.70 -9.60 -5.19
C ILE A 7 -11.57 -10.39 -4.22
N LEU A 8 -11.63 -9.92 -2.96
CA LEU A 8 -12.45 -10.52 -1.91
C LEU A 8 -13.48 -9.51 -1.43
N ASP A 9 -14.76 -9.89 -1.44
CA ASP A 9 -15.85 -9.06 -0.91
C ASP A 9 -16.35 -9.64 0.42
N THR A 10 -16.65 -8.74 1.36
CA THR A 10 -17.33 -9.02 2.63
C THR A 10 -18.51 -8.07 2.78
N ASN A 11 -19.30 -8.22 3.84
CA ASN A 11 -20.45 -7.34 4.09
C ASN A 11 -20.08 -5.85 4.25
N ARG A 12 -18.82 -5.54 4.59
CA ARG A 12 -18.38 -4.16 4.88
C ARG A 12 -17.22 -3.66 4.01
N LEU A 13 -16.47 -4.57 3.40
CA LEU A 13 -15.20 -4.25 2.75
C LEU A 13 -15.03 -5.04 1.47
N ARG A 14 -14.43 -4.38 0.48
CA ARG A 14 -13.82 -4.99 -0.70
C ARG A 14 -12.30 -4.93 -0.55
N LEU A 15 -11.66 -6.09 -0.55
CA LEU A 15 -10.20 -6.21 -0.61
C LEU A 15 -9.80 -6.46 -2.06
N ARG A 16 -9.00 -5.56 -2.62
CA ARG A 16 -8.40 -5.71 -3.95
C ARG A 16 -6.87 -5.64 -3.84
N PRO A 17 -6.13 -6.12 -4.84
CA PRO A 17 -4.69 -5.87 -4.91
C PRO A 17 -4.42 -4.35 -4.81
N LEU A 18 -3.37 -4.01 -4.05
CA LEU A 18 -2.84 -2.66 -4.04
C LEU A 18 -2.31 -2.31 -5.42
N SER A 19 -2.61 -1.11 -5.88
CA SER A 19 -2.04 -0.55 -7.10
C SER A 19 -1.28 0.74 -6.80
N VAL A 20 -0.51 1.21 -7.77
CA VAL A 20 0.20 2.49 -7.72
C VAL A 20 -0.74 3.68 -7.55
N ASP A 21 -1.99 3.56 -7.96
CA ASP A 21 -3.01 4.60 -7.78
C ASP A 21 -3.38 4.80 -6.30
N ASP A 22 -3.09 3.81 -5.43
CA ASP A 22 -3.31 3.90 -3.99
C ASP A 22 -2.27 4.75 -3.25
N ALA A 23 -1.23 5.23 -3.95
CA ALA A 23 -0.09 5.89 -3.32
C ALA A 23 -0.48 7.10 -2.47
N SER A 24 -1.40 7.92 -2.95
CA SER A 24 -1.83 9.15 -2.25
C SER A 24 -2.58 8.81 -0.96
N GLU A 25 -3.60 7.94 -1.04
CA GLU A 25 -4.36 7.51 0.13
C GLU A 25 -3.47 6.75 1.13
N MET A 26 -2.62 5.85 0.67
CA MET A 26 -1.65 5.13 1.51
C MET A 26 -0.72 6.11 2.25
N PHE A 27 -0.20 7.12 1.55
CA PHE A 27 0.70 8.12 2.14
C PHE A 27 0.00 8.94 3.23
N HIS A 28 -1.16 9.51 2.90
CA HIS A 28 -1.89 10.39 3.82
C HIS A 28 -2.52 9.65 5.00
N ASN A 29 -2.90 8.38 4.84
CA ASN A 29 -3.55 7.62 5.91
C ASN A 29 -2.55 6.95 6.87
N TRP A 30 -1.45 6.39 6.38
CA TRP A 30 -0.54 5.63 7.26
C TRP A 30 0.95 5.70 6.93
N ALA A 31 1.37 5.74 5.67
CA ALA A 31 2.78 5.56 5.32
C ALA A 31 3.67 6.75 5.73
N SER A 32 3.08 7.92 5.91
CA SER A 32 3.74 9.12 6.44
C SER A 32 3.79 9.18 7.98
N ASN A 33 3.14 8.27 8.69
CA ASN A 33 3.02 8.34 10.14
C ASN A 33 4.09 7.48 10.86
N PRO A 34 5.05 8.08 11.57
CA PRO A 34 6.14 7.35 12.25
C PRO A 34 5.66 6.43 13.37
N GLN A 35 4.49 6.67 13.96
CA GLN A 35 3.91 5.75 14.95
C GLN A 35 3.38 4.47 14.29
N VAL A 36 2.83 4.59 13.07
CA VAL A 36 2.31 3.43 12.32
C VAL A 36 3.45 2.61 11.72
N THR A 37 4.48 3.27 11.22
CA THR A 37 5.61 2.61 10.54
C THR A 37 6.71 2.11 11.47
N LYS A 38 6.61 2.38 12.78
CA LYS A 38 7.65 2.09 13.80
C LYS A 38 8.22 0.66 13.76
N TYR A 39 7.39 -0.32 13.40
CA TYR A 39 7.75 -1.75 13.38
C TYR A 39 7.75 -2.37 11.97
N LEU A 40 7.65 -1.54 10.93
CA LEU A 40 7.69 -2.02 9.55
C LEU A 40 9.13 -2.16 9.06
N THR A 41 9.32 -2.99 8.03
CA THR A 41 10.65 -3.24 7.42
C THR A 41 11.15 -2.09 6.55
N TRP A 42 10.36 -1.03 6.40
CA TRP A 42 10.65 0.15 5.60
C TRP A 42 10.39 1.42 6.44
N PRO A 43 11.17 2.49 6.23
CA PRO A 43 11.06 3.71 7.02
C PRO A 43 9.77 4.48 6.72
N THR A 44 9.40 5.40 7.60
CA THR A 44 8.35 6.40 7.33
C THR A 44 8.63 7.13 6.01
N HIS A 45 7.62 7.19 5.14
CA HIS A 45 7.75 7.91 3.89
C HIS A 45 7.70 9.42 4.14
N SER A 46 8.65 10.17 3.59
CA SER A 46 8.71 11.63 3.67
C SER A 46 7.79 12.34 2.68
N ASP A 47 7.45 11.68 1.58
CA ASP A 47 6.63 12.21 0.50
C ASP A 47 5.91 11.08 -0.27
N GLU A 48 4.90 11.45 -1.05
CA GLU A 48 4.08 10.50 -1.82
C GLU A 48 4.89 9.72 -2.87
N SER A 49 5.98 10.28 -3.39
CA SER A 49 6.79 9.64 -4.44
C SER A 49 7.48 8.38 -3.92
N LEU A 50 7.89 8.36 -2.64
CA LEU A 50 8.41 7.15 -1.99
C LEU A 50 7.34 6.07 -1.86
N THR A 51 6.10 6.45 -1.51
CA THR A 51 4.97 5.51 -1.47
C THR A 51 4.70 4.90 -2.83
N ARG A 52 4.64 5.74 -3.88
CA ARG A 52 4.48 5.31 -5.27
C ARG A 52 5.56 4.32 -5.69
N LYS A 53 6.83 4.60 -5.37
CA LYS A 53 7.96 3.72 -5.67
C LYS A 53 7.85 2.36 -4.97
N SER A 54 7.40 2.35 -3.72
CA SER A 54 7.17 1.11 -2.94
C SER A 54 6.07 0.23 -3.55
N LEU A 55 5.00 0.85 -4.08
CA LEU A 55 3.90 0.15 -4.74
C LEU A 55 4.30 -0.38 -6.13
N LEU A 56 5.10 0.37 -6.91
CA LEU A 56 5.63 -0.08 -8.21
C LEU A 56 6.48 -1.36 -8.11
N VAL A 57 7.19 -1.56 -6.99
CA VAL A 57 7.96 -2.80 -6.75
C VAL A 57 7.04 -3.99 -6.54
N ARG A 58 5.83 -3.77 -6.01
CA ARG A 58 4.86 -4.81 -5.64
C ARG A 58 3.91 -5.20 -6.79
N GLU A 59 3.74 -4.36 -7.80
CA GLU A 59 2.90 -4.66 -8.98
C GLU A 59 3.57 -5.59 -10.01
N LYS A 60 4.84 -5.97 -9.82
CA LYS A 60 5.57 -6.90 -10.70
C LYS A 60 5.34 -8.36 -10.34
#